data_AF-A0A2S9ILG5-F1
#
_entry.id   AF-A0A2S9ILG5-F1
#
_cell.length_a   1.000
_cell.length_b   1.000
_cell.length_c   1.000
_cell.angle_alpha   90.00
_cell.angle_beta   90.00
_cell.angle_gamma   90.00
#
_symmetry.space_group_name_H-M   'P 1'
#
loop_
_entity.id
_entity.type
_entity.pdbx_description
1 polymer ?
#
loop_
_entity_poly.entity_id
_entity_poly.type
_entity_poly.pdbx_seq_one_letter_code
_entity_poly.pdbx_strand_id
1 'polypeptide(L)'
;MNFVPGKTITVAQNWTGQRKRIDRRAATVMTWFGTEKNRMETFQLWRHMAMQIIHRESYSFRLMAIVDGLIDLKSGTIKGTNRDFARFAGRCSIKTISRDITHYEDLGLFIGSRARKKKESGEFVEIRTLHLSLPRVFDPEIKLPEDTSGPA
;
A
#
# COMPACT_ATOMS: atom_id res chain seq x y z
N MET A 1 -11.54 9.37 30.05
CA MET A 1 -11.36 7.93 29.80
C MET A 1 -9.95 7.54 30.25
N ASN A 2 -9.83 6.69 31.27
CA ASN A 2 -8.53 6.30 31.83
C ASN A 2 -8.11 4.94 31.26
N PHE A 3 -6.91 4.88 30.67
CA PHE A 3 -6.29 3.65 30.19
C PHE A 3 -5.67 2.90 31.39
N VAL A 4 -6.09 1.66 31.63
CA VAL A 4 -5.53 0.79 32.66
C VAL A 4 -4.69 -0.30 31.99
N PRO A 5 -3.35 -0.32 32.16
CA PRO A 5 -2.52 -1.38 31.62
C PRO A 5 -2.66 -2.65 32.48
N GLY A 6 -2.90 -3.81 31.84
CA GLY A 6 -2.80 -5.12 32.51
C GLY A 6 -3.96 -6.09 32.33
N LYS A 7 -5.04 -5.75 31.60
CA LYS A 7 -6.04 -6.77 31.23
C LYS A 7 -5.56 -7.57 30.02
N THR A 8 -5.02 -8.75 30.28
CA THR A 8 -4.82 -9.77 29.25
C THR A 8 -6.20 -10.20 28.75
N ILE A 9 -6.60 -9.71 27.58
CA ILE A 9 -7.79 -10.21 26.88
C ILE A 9 -7.37 -11.54 26.27
N THR A 10 -7.75 -12.65 26.90
CA THR A 10 -7.60 -13.98 26.30
C THR A 10 -8.61 -14.12 25.17
N VAL A 11 -8.25 -13.65 23.98
CA VAL A 11 -9.03 -13.90 22.76
C VAL A 11 -8.79 -15.35 22.37
N ALA A 12 -9.83 -16.18 22.41
CA ALA A 12 -9.78 -17.53 21.88
C ALA A 12 -9.44 -17.45 20.38
N GLN A 13 -8.18 -17.74 20.03
CA GLN A 13 -7.73 -17.77 18.65
C GLN A 13 -8.13 -19.10 18.03
N ASN A 14 -9.27 -19.11 17.33
CA ASN A 14 -9.60 -20.15 16.36
C ASN A 14 -8.72 -19.97 15.12
N TRP A 15 -7.42 -20.18 15.25
CA TRP A 15 -6.45 -20.07 14.16
C TRP A 15 -6.32 -21.42 13.46
N THR A 16 -6.98 -21.59 12.32
CA THR A 16 -6.93 -22.82 11.51
C THR A 16 -5.62 -22.99 10.73
N GLY A 17 -4.65 -22.08 10.88
CA GLY A 17 -3.39 -22.06 10.11
C GLY A 17 -3.53 -21.84 8.60
N GLN A 18 -4.76 -21.86 8.06
CA GLN A 18 -5.03 -21.69 6.64
C GLN A 18 -4.80 -20.23 6.22
N ARG A 19 -4.00 -20.05 5.16
CA ARG A 19 -3.70 -18.73 4.61
C ARG A 19 -4.85 -18.30 3.71
N LYS A 20 -5.38 -17.09 3.91
CA LYS A 20 -6.33 -16.44 2.99
C LYS A 20 -5.69 -16.39 1.60
N ARG A 21 -6.30 -17.08 0.62
CA ARG A 21 -5.89 -17.05 -0.79
C ARG A 21 -6.70 -15.95 -1.47
N ILE A 22 -6.02 -15.00 -2.10
CA ILE A 22 -6.66 -13.95 -2.89
C ILE A 22 -6.46 -14.29 -4.36
N ASP A 23 -7.50 -14.09 -5.15
CA ASP A 23 -7.35 -14.04 -6.60
C ASP A 23 -6.86 -12.66 -7.00
N ARG A 24 -5.71 -12.64 -7.68
CA ARG A 24 -5.10 -11.42 -8.18
C ARG A 24 -6.08 -10.66 -9.06
N ARG A 25 -6.38 -9.41 -8.70
CA ARG A 25 -7.28 -8.53 -9.44
C ARG A 25 -6.58 -7.96 -10.66
N ALA A 26 -7.29 -7.91 -11.79
CA ALA A 26 -6.83 -7.14 -12.93
C ALA A 26 -6.75 -5.65 -12.52
N ALA A 27 -5.63 -5.00 -12.86
CA ALA A 27 -5.36 -3.63 -12.45
C ALA A 27 -4.90 -2.78 -13.63
N THR A 28 -5.11 -1.47 -13.53
CA THR A 28 -4.66 -0.49 -14.51
C THR A 28 -3.79 0.54 -13.81
N VAL A 29 -2.59 0.78 -14.37
CA VAL A 29 -1.68 1.81 -13.88
C VAL A 29 -2.37 3.17 -13.97
N MET A 30 -2.30 3.95 -12.90
CA MET A 30 -2.81 5.31 -12.90
C MET A 30 -1.91 6.21 -13.73
N THR A 31 -2.53 7.12 -14.48
CA THR A 31 -1.79 8.11 -15.26
C THR A 31 -1.67 9.42 -14.49
N TRP A 32 -0.48 10.01 -14.54
CA TRP A 32 -0.11 11.19 -13.75
C TRP A 32 0.06 12.38 -14.70
N PHE A 33 -0.84 13.34 -14.63
CA PHE A 33 -0.84 14.52 -15.50
C PHE A 33 -1.05 15.81 -14.71
N GLY A 34 -0.86 16.93 -15.40
CA GLY A 34 -1.09 18.25 -14.83
C GLY A 34 0.01 18.71 -13.87
N THR A 35 -0.37 19.67 -13.02
CA THR A 35 0.49 20.31 -12.04
C THR A 35 0.77 19.40 -10.84
N GLU A 36 1.74 19.77 -10.01
CA GLU A 36 2.05 19.05 -8.77
C GLU A 36 0.84 18.98 -7.82
N LYS A 37 0.07 20.07 -7.73
CA LYS A 37 -1.19 20.11 -6.96
C LYS A 37 -2.18 19.04 -7.42
N ASN A 38 -2.45 18.96 -8.73
CA ASN A 38 -3.39 17.97 -9.29
C ASN A 38 -2.91 16.53 -9.04
N ARG A 39 -1.59 16.28 -9.10
CA ARG A 39 -0.99 14.98 -8.81
C ARG A 39 -1.13 14.61 -7.35
N MET A 40 -0.95 15.57 -6.44
CA MET A 40 -1.17 15.36 -5.01
C MET A 40 -2.65 15.05 -4.72
N GLU A 41 -3.58 15.80 -5.30
CA GLU A 41 -5.02 15.54 -5.15
C GLU A 41 -5.38 14.14 -5.67
N THR A 42 -4.89 13.78 -6.86
CA THR A 42 -5.06 12.44 -7.45
C THR A 42 -4.50 11.35 -6.53
N PHE A 43 -3.34 11.59 -5.93
CA PHE A 43 -2.73 10.69 -4.96
C PHE A 43 -3.59 10.52 -3.71
N GLN A 44 -4.14 11.61 -3.15
CA GLN A 44 -5.00 11.52 -1.97
C GLN A 44 -6.32 10.77 -2.26
N LEU A 45 -6.92 11.00 -3.43
CA LEU A 45 -8.08 10.24 -3.88
C LEU A 45 -7.77 8.74 -3.97
N TRP A 46 -6.65 8.39 -4.62
CA TRP A 46 -6.19 7.01 -4.68
C TRP A 46 -5.96 6.41 -3.29
N ARG A 47 -5.28 7.14 -2.40
CA ARG A 47 -4.98 6.69 -1.04
C ARG A 47 -6.26 6.42 -0.26
N HIS A 48 -7.26 7.28 -0.41
CA HIS A 48 -8.57 7.13 0.22
C HIS A 48 -9.27 5.84 -0.23
N MET A 49 -9.34 5.61 -1.55
CA MET A 49 -9.90 4.37 -2.11
C MET A 49 -9.11 3.13 -1.67
N ALA A 50 -7.77 3.22 -1.70
CA ALA A 50 -6.89 2.13 -1.33
C ALA A 50 -7.07 1.72 0.15
N MET A 51 -7.25 2.69 1.05
CA MET A 51 -7.55 2.39 2.46
C MET A 51 -8.87 1.65 2.63
N GLN A 52 -9.93 2.02 1.90
CA GLN A 52 -11.20 1.30 1.94
C GLN A 52 -11.07 -0.14 1.43
N ILE A 53 -10.32 -0.34 0.33
CA ILE A 53 -10.05 -1.68 -0.23
C ILE A 53 -9.28 -2.53 0.78
N ILE A 54 -8.21 -1.99 1.39
CA ILE A 54 -7.40 -2.69 2.39
C ILE A 54 -8.22 -3.05 3.62
N HIS A 55 -9.06 -2.12 4.10
CA HIS A 55 -9.94 -2.32 5.24
C HIS A 55 -10.91 -3.48 5.00
N ARG A 56 -11.63 -3.45 3.87
CA ARG A 56 -12.60 -4.49 3.49
C ARG A 56 -11.96 -5.87 3.46
N GLU A 57 -10.72 -5.95 3.00
CA GLU A 57 -9.99 -7.21 2.86
C GLU A 57 -9.20 -7.63 4.11
N SER A 58 -9.28 -6.83 5.18
CA SER A 58 -8.61 -7.04 6.46
C SER A 58 -7.08 -7.17 6.33
N TYR A 59 -6.47 -6.39 5.43
CA TYR A 59 -5.02 -6.36 5.26
C TYR A 59 -4.35 -5.29 6.13
N SER A 60 -3.05 -5.49 6.35
CA SER A 60 -2.19 -4.55 7.07
C SER A 60 -2.15 -3.19 6.36
N PHE A 61 -2.30 -2.08 7.08
CA PHE A 61 -2.10 -0.72 6.58
C PHE A 61 -0.63 -0.27 6.57
N ARG A 62 0.31 -1.15 6.94
CA ARG A 62 1.72 -0.83 7.16
C ARG A 62 2.39 -0.16 5.97
N LEU A 63 2.21 -0.69 4.75
CA LEU A 63 2.77 -0.08 3.55
C LEU A 63 2.04 1.24 3.24
N MET A 64 0.71 1.27 3.36
CA MET A 64 -0.08 2.48 3.13
C MET A 64 0.31 3.65 4.04
N ALA A 65 0.76 3.36 5.27
CA ALA A 65 1.19 4.36 6.24
C ALA A 65 2.49 5.10 5.86
N ILE A 66 3.26 4.59 4.90
CA ILE A 66 4.56 5.17 4.51
C ILE A 66 4.60 5.62 3.04
N VAL A 67 3.50 5.40 2.30
CA VAL A 67 3.45 5.63 0.85
C VAL A 67 3.55 7.12 0.52
N ASP A 68 2.99 8.01 1.35
CA ASP A 68 3.07 9.46 1.16
C ASP A 68 4.50 10.01 1.24
N GLY A 69 5.34 9.44 2.12
CA GLY A 69 6.75 9.82 2.25
C GLY A 69 7.66 9.25 1.15
N LEU A 70 7.17 8.34 0.32
CA LEU A 70 7.99 7.60 -0.66
C LEU A 70 7.53 7.75 -2.11
N ILE A 71 6.37 8.37 -2.35
CA ILE A 71 5.82 8.55 -3.69
C ILE A 71 6.58 9.61 -4.48
N ASP A 72 7.06 9.24 -5.66
CA ASP A 72 7.43 10.21 -6.69
C ASP A 72 6.17 10.59 -7.47
N LEU A 73 5.60 11.76 -7.16
CA LEU A 73 4.39 12.27 -7.79
C LEU A 73 4.55 12.50 -9.30
N LYS A 74 5.79 12.69 -9.82
CA LYS A 74 6.00 12.88 -11.26
C LYS A 74 5.76 11.59 -12.03
N SER A 75 6.19 10.47 -11.47
CA SER A 75 6.09 9.16 -12.12
C SER A 75 4.96 8.29 -11.58
N GLY A 76 4.38 8.66 -10.43
CA GLY A 76 3.41 7.81 -9.75
C GLY A 76 4.00 6.52 -9.22
N THR A 77 5.30 6.54 -8.89
CA THR A 77 6.02 5.34 -8.48
C THR A 77 6.66 5.46 -7.12
N ILE A 78 6.77 4.32 -6.45
CA ILE A 78 7.53 4.16 -5.22
C ILE A 78 8.69 3.23 -5.54
N LYS A 79 9.92 3.65 -5.23
CA LYS A 79 11.13 2.86 -5.52
C LYS A 79 11.92 2.61 -4.25
N GLY A 80 12.33 1.36 -4.05
CA GLY A 80 13.12 0.99 -2.87
C GLY A 80 13.40 -0.51 -2.81
N THR A 81 14.31 -0.90 -1.92
CA THR A 81 14.49 -2.32 -1.60
C THR A 81 13.46 -2.75 -0.54
N ASN A 82 13.20 -4.06 -0.43
CA ASN A 82 12.38 -4.56 0.69
C ASN A 82 12.98 -4.23 2.06
N ARG A 83 14.30 -4.04 2.15
CA ARG A 83 14.96 -3.59 3.38
C ARG A 83 14.58 -2.15 3.72
N ASP A 84 14.54 -1.27 2.72
CA ASP A 84 14.15 0.13 2.89
C ASP A 84 12.68 0.21 3.33
N PHE A 85 11.78 -0.48 2.61
CA PHE A 85 10.38 -0.52 2.98
C PHE A 85 10.15 -1.08 4.38
N ALA A 86 10.86 -2.17 4.74
CA ALA A 86 10.77 -2.73 6.09
C ALA A 86 11.20 -1.73 7.17
N ARG A 87 12.26 -0.97 6.90
CA ARG A 87 12.78 0.07 7.81
C ARG A 87 11.76 1.19 8.01
N PHE A 88 11.20 1.73 6.93
CA PHE A 88 10.21 2.81 7.01
C PHE A 88 8.91 2.35 7.65
N ALA A 89 8.48 1.11 7.40
CA ALA A 89 7.20 0.60 7.86
C ALA A 89 7.23 0.03 9.30
N GLY A 90 7.92 0.73 10.21
CA GLY A 90 8.01 0.36 11.63
C GLY A 90 8.98 -0.78 11.93
N ARG A 91 10.06 -0.93 11.15
CA ARG A 91 11.13 -1.93 11.35
C ARG A 91 10.62 -3.39 11.38
N CYS A 92 9.66 -3.71 10.53
CA CYS A 92 9.19 -5.09 10.39
C CYS A 92 10.22 -5.98 9.67
N SER A 93 9.97 -7.28 9.59
CA SER A 93 10.83 -8.18 8.82
C SER A 93 10.71 -7.94 7.30
N ILE A 94 11.79 -8.15 6.56
CA ILE A 94 11.81 -8.09 5.08
C ILE A 94 10.74 -9.01 4.48
N LYS A 95 10.54 -10.18 5.08
CA LYS A 95 9.52 -11.16 4.64
C LYS A 95 8.10 -10.64 4.88
N THR A 96 7.89 -9.90 5.97
CA THR A 96 6.59 -9.28 6.28
C THR A 96 6.26 -8.21 5.26
N ILE A 97 7.15 -7.24 5.03
CA ILE A 97 6.86 -6.16 4.07
C ILE A 97 6.76 -6.69 2.64
N SER A 98 7.57 -7.68 2.26
CA SER A 98 7.46 -8.30 0.94
C SER A 98 6.10 -8.96 0.74
N ARG A 99 5.53 -9.54 1.80
CA ARG A 99 4.19 -10.14 1.77
C ARG A 99 3.12 -9.06 1.69
N ASP A 100 3.22 -8.01 2.50
CA ASP A 100 2.29 -6.88 2.44
C ASP A 100 2.27 -6.25 1.04
N ILE A 101 3.45 -6.03 0.42
CA ILE A 101 3.55 -5.54 -0.96
C ILE A 101 2.82 -6.48 -1.93
N THR A 102 3.05 -7.79 -1.85
CA THR A 102 2.37 -8.75 -2.72
C THR A 102 0.85 -8.75 -2.51
N HIS A 103 0.36 -8.64 -1.28
CA HIS A 103 -1.09 -8.50 -1.06
C HIS A 103 -1.63 -7.25 -1.75
N TYR A 104 -0.91 -6.13 -1.71
CA TYR A 104 -1.37 -4.91 -2.36
C TYR A 104 -1.31 -5.01 -3.90
N GLU A 105 -0.32 -5.74 -4.43
CA GLU A 105 -0.27 -6.12 -5.86
C GLU A 105 -1.49 -6.99 -6.23
N ASP A 106 -1.85 -7.96 -5.40
CA ASP A 106 -3.00 -8.85 -5.60
C ASP A 106 -4.34 -8.09 -5.53
N LEU A 107 -4.42 -7.06 -4.69
CA LEU A 107 -5.57 -6.15 -4.61
C LEU A 107 -5.66 -5.19 -5.80
N GLY A 108 -4.64 -5.13 -6.65
CA GLY A 108 -4.57 -4.21 -7.78
C GLY A 108 -4.24 -2.76 -7.40
N LEU A 109 -3.73 -2.52 -6.20
CA LEU A 109 -3.32 -1.20 -5.71
C LEU A 109 -1.94 -0.78 -6.23
N PHE A 110 -1.10 -1.78 -6.52
CA PHE A 110 0.20 -1.58 -7.15
C PHE A 110 0.43 -2.55 -8.29
N ILE A 111 1.16 -2.09 -9.30
CA ILE A 111 1.83 -2.95 -10.27
C ILE A 111 3.32 -2.88 -10.01
N GLY A 112 3.87 -3.96 -9.46
CA GLY A 112 5.27 -4.06 -9.11
C GLY A 112 6.14 -4.56 -10.26
N SER A 113 7.33 -3.96 -10.40
CA SER A 113 8.44 -4.48 -11.20
C SER A 113 9.69 -4.62 -10.33
N ARG A 114 10.60 -5.53 -10.72
CA ARG A 114 11.84 -5.82 -10.00
C ARG A 114 13.02 -5.62 -10.92
N ALA A 115 14.05 -4.96 -10.42
CA ALA A 115 15.32 -4.79 -11.10
C ALA A 115 16.46 -5.14 -10.16
N ARG A 116 17.50 -5.79 -10.68
CA ARG A 116 18.75 -6.02 -9.92
C ARG A 116 19.72 -4.90 -10.25
N LYS A 117 20.21 -4.20 -9.24
CA LYS A 117 21.24 -3.16 -9.38
C LYS A 117 22.50 -3.62 -8.66
N LYS A 118 23.64 -3.55 -9.34
CA LYS A 118 24.96 -3.78 -8.72
C LYS A 118 25.34 -2.55 -7.91
N LYS A 119 25.68 -2.73 -6.65
CA LYS A 119 26.28 -1.69 -5.80
C LYS A 119 27.76 -1.53 -6.13
N GLU A 120 28.33 -0.42 -5.70
CA GLU A 120 29.78 -0.16 -5.77
C GLU A 120 30.58 -1.25 -5.03
N SER A 121 30.03 -1.84 -3.97
CA SER A 121 30.62 -2.97 -3.25
C SER A 121 30.62 -4.29 -4.02
N GLY A 122 30.07 -4.34 -5.23
CA GLY A 122 29.92 -5.55 -6.04
C GLY A 122 28.70 -6.40 -5.69
N GLU A 123 28.02 -6.14 -4.57
CA GLU A 123 26.78 -6.82 -4.16
C GLU A 123 25.61 -6.40 -5.08
N PHE A 124 24.75 -7.35 -5.45
CA PHE A 124 23.49 -7.05 -6.13
C PHE A 124 22.37 -6.80 -5.12
N VAL A 125 21.63 -5.72 -5.31
CA VAL A 125 20.36 -5.47 -4.60
C VAL A 125 19.17 -5.54 -5.53
N GLU A 126 18.09 -6.12 -5.04
CA GLU A 126 16.79 -6.08 -5.69
C GLU A 126 16.08 -4.78 -5.33
N ILE A 127 15.84 -3.95 -6.34
CA ILE A 127 15.01 -2.76 -6.25
C ILE A 127 13.63 -3.12 -6.77
N ARG A 128 12.60 -2.77 -5.98
CA ARG A 128 11.22 -2.82 -6.42
C ARG A 128 10.77 -1.43 -6.85
N THR A 129 10.08 -1.37 -7.97
CA THR A 129 9.33 -0.19 -8.40
C THR A 129 7.85 -0.55 -8.35
N LEU A 130 7.09 0.17 -7.52
CA LEU A 130 5.65 0.00 -7.39
C LEU A 130 4.97 1.15 -8.12
N HIS A 131 4.24 0.84 -9.19
CA HIS A 131 3.41 1.81 -9.89
C HIS A 131 2.04 1.85 -9.23
N LEU A 132 1.54 3.03 -8.90
CA LEU A 132 0.18 3.17 -8.38
C LEU A 132 -0.81 2.71 -9.44
N SER A 133 -1.75 1.88 -9.02
CA SER A 133 -2.79 1.33 -9.87
C SER A 133 -4.12 1.29 -9.14
N LEU A 134 -5.19 1.11 -9.92
CA LEU A 134 -6.49 0.75 -9.40
C LEU A 134 -6.92 -0.60 -9.98
N PRO A 135 -7.61 -1.44 -9.21
CA PRO A 135 -8.28 -2.60 -9.76
C PRO A 135 -9.30 -2.17 -10.81
N ARG A 136 -9.42 -2.93 -11.90
CA ARG A 136 -10.39 -2.65 -12.98
C ARG A 136 -11.84 -2.82 -12.53
N VAL A 137 -12.03 -3.71 -11.56
CA VAL A 137 -13.31 -3.97 -10.92
C VAL A 137 -13.08 -3.89 -9.43
N PHE A 138 -13.80 -3.00 -8.77
CA PHE A 138 -13.85 -2.92 -7.31
C PHE A 138 -15.28 -2.70 -6.87
N ASP A 139 -15.52 -2.97 -5.59
CA ASP A 139 -16.84 -2.95 -5.00
C ASP A 139 -17.48 -1.56 -5.12
N PRO A 140 -18.75 -1.45 -5.55
CA PRO A 140 -19.45 -0.17 -5.67
C PRO A 140 -19.59 0.59 -4.34
N GLU A 141 -19.39 -0.07 -3.19
CA GLU A 141 -19.37 0.59 -1.89
C GLU A 141 -18.12 1.45 -1.64
N ILE A 142 -17.08 1.33 -2.49
CA ILE A 142 -15.89 2.18 -2.39
C ILE A 142 -16.25 3.58 -2.88
N LYS A 143 -16.30 4.54 -1.96
CA LYS A 143 -16.69 5.92 -2.25
C LYS A 143 -15.47 6.80 -2.45
N LEU A 144 -15.58 7.77 -3.35
CA LEU A 144 -14.69 8.92 -3.35
C LEU A 144 -15.04 9.82 -2.15
N PRO A 145 -14.06 10.53 -1.57
CA PRO A 145 -14.38 11.54 -0.58
C PRO A 145 -15.33 12.57 -1.22
N GLU A 146 -16.42 12.90 -0.53
CA GLU A 146 -17.33 13.95 -0.99
C GLU A 146 -16.55 15.27 -1.08
N ASP A 147 -16.75 16.03 -2.15
CA ASP A 147 -16.20 17.38 -2.29
C ASP A 147 -16.81 18.24 -1.17
N THR A 148 -16.12 18.36 -0.04
CA THR A 148 -16.51 19.23 1.08
C THR A 148 -16.22 20.70 0.79
N SER A 149 -16.14 21.11 -0.48
CA SER A 149 -16.35 22.49 -0.89
C SER A 149 -17.82 22.84 -0.61
N GLY A 150 -18.09 23.26 0.64
CA GLY A 150 -19.35 23.88 1.00
C GLY A 150 -19.68 25.06 0.06
N PRO A 151 -20.96 25.45 -0.05
CA PRO A 151 -21.37 26.53 -0.93
C PRO A 151 -20.59 27.80 -0.57
N ALA A 152 -20.09 28.46 -1.62
CA ALA A 152 -19.41 29.75 -1.57
C ALA A 152 -20.26 30.84 -0.92
#